data_AF-A0A6I5ZU69-F1
#
_entry.id   AF-A0A6I5ZU69-F1
#
_cell.length_a   1.000
_cell.length_b   1.000
_cell.length_c   1.000
_cell.angle_alpha   90.00
_cell.angle_beta   90.00
_cell.angle_gamma   90.00
#
_symmetry.space_group_name_H-M   'P 1'
#
loop_
_entity.id
_entity.type
_entity.pdbx_description
1 polymer ?
#
loop_
_entity_poly.entity_id
_entity_poly.type
_entity_poly.pdbx_seq_one_letter_code
_entity_poly.pdbx_strand_id
1 'polypeptide(L)'
;MSKGVDNLNIEELLANMAREIGGEPKPMKFLAQLRPDMVFEHARSKQFAASGQAILEKYKALISVAVAAAMGSESCTLTQAKIARPRGATAEEIIEALITARFTTSSTIFSTAVNALEMLAQEK
;
A
#
# COMPACT_ATOMS: atom_id res chain seq x y z
N MET A 1 7.35 -10.71 22.62
CA MET A 1 8.15 -9.86 21.72
C MET A 1 8.26 -10.58 20.38
N SER A 2 7.91 -9.92 19.26
CA SER A 2 8.07 -10.52 17.92
C SER A 2 9.56 -10.75 17.64
N LYS A 3 9.93 -11.92 17.09
CA LYS A 3 11.26 -12.10 16.49
C LYS A 3 11.43 -11.03 15.40
N GLY A 4 12.61 -10.41 15.31
CA GLY A 4 12.97 -9.53 14.18
C GLY A 4 13.03 -10.34 12.87
N VAL A 5 12.84 -9.68 11.73
CA VAL A 5 12.83 -10.33 10.40
C VAL A 5 14.09 -11.19 10.17
N ASP A 6 15.24 -10.75 10.68
CA ASP A 6 16.52 -11.43 10.54
C ASP A 6 16.64 -12.73 11.37
N ASN A 7 15.69 -12.99 12.28
CA ASN A 7 15.65 -14.20 13.11
C ASN A 7 14.59 -15.22 12.64
N LEU A 8 13.93 -14.97 11.51
CA LEU A 8 12.93 -15.87 10.93
C LEU A 8 13.57 -16.69 9.81
N ASN A 9 13.14 -17.94 9.65
CA ASN A 9 13.36 -18.66 8.39
C ASN A 9 12.28 -18.27 7.35
N ILE A 10 12.46 -18.72 6.11
CA ILE A 10 11.56 -18.34 5.00
C ILE A 10 10.12 -18.84 5.20
N GLU A 11 9.93 -20.00 5.82
CA GLU A 11 8.60 -20.57 6.08
C GLU A 11 7.88 -19.79 7.18
N GLU A 12 8.59 -19.46 8.27
CA GLU A 12 8.07 -18.62 9.35
C GLU A 12 7.70 -17.22 8.82
N LEU A 13 8.53 -16.64 7.94
CA LEU A 13 8.26 -15.35 7.34
C LEU A 13 7.00 -15.39 6.45
N LEU A 14 6.89 -16.38 5.56
CA LEU A 14 5.70 -16.56 4.72
C LEU A 14 4.44 -16.82 5.54
N ALA A 15 4.52 -17.57 6.63
CA ALA A 15 3.40 -17.81 7.54
C ALA A 15 2.95 -16.52 8.24
N ASN A 16 3.89 -15.67 8.66
CA ASN A 16 3.58 -14.37 9.25
C ASN A 16 2.88 -13.45 8.23
N MET A 17 3.39 -13.39 6.99
CA MET A 17 2.74 -12.62 5.92
C MET A 17 1.33 -13.11 5.63
N ALA A 18 1.11 -14.44 5.61
CA ALA A 18 -0.20 -15.02 5.38
C ALA A 18 -1.22 -14.61 6.45
N ARG A 19 -0.79 -14.63 7.71
CA ARG A 19 -1.62 -14.24 8.85
C ARG A 19 -2.01 -12.75 8.78
N GLU A 20 -1.07 -11.90 8.40
CA GLU A 20 -1.30 -10.45 8.33
C GLU A 20 -2.24 -10.07 7.17
N ILE A 21 -2.07 -10.70 6.01
CA ILE A 21 -2.89 -10.43 4.81
C ILE A 21 -4.26 -11.12 4.91
N GLY A 22 -4.40 -12.13 5.76
CA GLY A 22 -5.61 -12.95 5.90
C GLY A 22 -5.79 -13.91 4.71
N GLY A 23 -4.70 -14.37 4.10
CA GLY A 23 -4.71 -15.21 2.91
C GLY A 23 -3.31 -15.61 2.46
N GLU A 24 -3.22 -16.49 1.47
CA GLU A 24 -1.94 -16.97 0.97
C GLU A 24 -1.12 -15.87 0.25
N PRO A 25 0.13 -15.60 0.65
CA PRO A 25 0.99 -14.61 0.00
C PRO A 25 1.63 -15.22 -1.26
N LYS A 26 0.81 -15.54 -2.27
CA LYS A 26 1.23 -16.25 -3.49
C LYS A 26 2.47 -15.63 -4.16
N PRO A 27 2.57 -14.29 -4.36
CA PRO A 27 3.76 -13.71 -4.97
C PRO A 27 5.04 -13.99 -4.17
N MET A 28 4.95 -13.97 -2.84
CA MET A 28 6.10 -14.20 -1.97
C MET A 28 6.49 -15.68 -1.91
N LYS A 29 5.52 -16.60 -2.04
CA LYS A 29 5.80 -18.03 -2.16
C LYS A 29 6.62 -18.35 -3.42
N PHE A 30 6.21 -17.80 -4.57
CA PHE A 30 6.97 -17.97 -5.80
C PHE A 30 8.32 -17.25 -5.73
N LEU A 31 8.36 -16.03 -5.17
CA LEU A 31 9.61 -15.31 -4.98
C LEU A 31 10.58 -16.06 -4.06
N ALA A 32 10.09 -16.73 -3.02
CA ALA A 32 10.92 -17.56 -2.14
C ALA A 32 11.59 -18.73 -2.87
N GLN A 33 10.92 -19.33 -3.86
CA GLN A 33 11.47 -20.42 -4.68
C GLN A 33 12.55 -19.93 -5.65
N LEU A 34 12.43 -18.69 -6.12
CA LEU A 34 13.33 -18.11 -7.11
C LEU A 34 14.52 -17.39 -6.46
N ARG A 35 14.25 -16.58 -5.42
CA ARG A 35 15.16 -15.64 -4.75
C ARG A 35 14.68 -15.34 -3.32
N PRO A 36 14.96 -16.24 -2.35
CA PRO A 36 14.45 -16.11 -0.98
C PRO A 36 14.96 -14.85 -0.25
N ASP A 37 16.17 -14.40 -0.56
CA ASP A 37 16.76 -13.16 -0.07
C ASP A 37 15.88 -11.93 -0.35
N MET A 38 15.20 -11.90 -1.51
CA MET A 38 14.27 -10.81 -1.84
C MET A 38 13.02 -10.77 -0.95
N VAL A 39 12.57 -11.91 -0.42
CA VAL A 39 11.42 -11.94 0.51
C VAL A 39 11.82 -11.32 1.85
N PHE A 40 13.03 -11.59 2.32
CA PHE A 40 13.58 -10.94 3.52
C PHE A 40 13.77 -9.44 3.31
N GLU A 41 14.29 -9.00 2.16
CA GLU A 41 14.41 -7.57 1.87
C GLU A 41 13.06 -6.87 1.77
N HIS A 42 12.06 -7.53 1.18
CA HIS A 42 10.70 -7.00 1.15
C HIS A 42 10.15 -6.82 2.58
N ALA A 43 10.35 -7.82 3.45
CA ALA A 43 9.93 -7.74 4.84
C ALA A 43 10.68 -6.64 5.62
N ARG A 44 11.99 -6.48 5.42
CA ARG A 44 12.78 -5.38 5.99
C ARG A 44 12.29 -4.02 5.52
N SER A 45 12.04 -3.87 4.22
CA SER A 45 11.53 -2.62 3.62
C SER A 45 10.18 -2.23 4.23
N LYS A 46 9.30 -3.20 4.42
CA LYS A 46 8.02 -3.01 5.10
C LYS A 46 8.22 -2.60 6.56
N GLN A 47 9.11 -3.27 7.29
CA GLN A 47 9.40 -2.92 8.69
C GLN A 47 9.97 -1.50 8.81
N PHE A 48 10.86 -1.10 7.89
CA PHE A 48 11.39 0.25 7.81
C PHE A 48 10.28 1.28 7.56
N ALA A 49 9.38 1.03 6.60
CA ALA A 49 8.23 1.90 6.36
C ALA A 49 7.31 2.04 7.59
N ALA A 50 7.21 0.97 8.41
CA ALA A 50 6.40 0.98 9.62
C ALA A 50 7.11 1.59 10.85
N SER A 51 8.44 1.77 10.84
CA SER A 51 9.20 2.12 12.06
C SER A 51 8.95 3.54 12.58
N GLY A 52 8.64 4.49 11.67
CA GLY A 52 8.41 5.88 12.03
C GLY A 52 7.20 6.07 12.93
N GLN A 53 7.32 6.87 14.00
CA GLN A 53 6.23 7.08 14.98
C GLN A 53 5.41 8.35 14.74
N ALA A 54 5.84 9.22 13.81
CA ALA A 54 5.18 10.49 13.54
C ALA A 54 3.77 10.35 12.93
N ILE A 55 3.52 9.25 12.22
CA ILE A 55 2.21 8.91 11.66
C ILE A 55 1.74 7.62 12.32
N LEU A 56 0.55 7.63 12.93
CA LEU A 56 -0.02 6.45 13.56
C LEU A 56 -0.33 5.35 12.53
N GLU A 57 -0.28 4.09 12.97
CA GLU A 57 -0.51 2.90 12.12
C GLU A 57 -1.83 2.93 11.34
N LYS A 58 -2.88 3.51 11.94
CA LYS A 58 -4.17 3.75 11.26
C LYS A 58 -4.00 4.59 10.01
N TYR A 59 -3.32 5.74 10.13
CA TYR A 59 -3.14 6.68 9.03
C TYR A 59 -2.20 6.13 7.96
N LYS A 60 -1.14 5.39 8.34
CA LYS A 60 -0.29 4.68 7.37
C LYS A 60 -1.10 3.67 6.53
N ALA A 61 -2.03 2.95 7.16
CA ALA A 61 -2.89 2.00 6.45
C ALA A 61 -3.87 2.72 5.51
N LEU A 62 -4.47 3.84 5.92
CA LEU A 62 -5.32 4.66 5.06
C LEU A 62 -4.56 5.23 3.85
N ILE A 63 -3.33 5.71 4.04
CA ILE A 63 -2.43 6.12 2.94
C ILE A 63 -2.19 4.95 1.98
N SER A 64 -1.94 3.75 2.52
CA SER A 64 -1.70 2.56 1.70
C SER A 64 -2.94 2.15 0.89
N VAL A 65 -4.14 2.29 1.45
CA VAL A 65 -5.41 2.10 0.71
C VAL A 65 -5.51 3.10 -0.45
N ALA A 66 -5.30 4.39 -0.17
CA ALA A 66 -5.38 5.45 -1.16
C ALA A 66 -4.39 5.23 -2.32
N VAL A 67 -3.14 4.87 -2.02
CA VAL A 67 -2.11 4.58 -3.03
C VAL A 67 -2.48 3.35 -3.86
N ALA A 68 -2.91 2.26 -3.23
CA ALA A 68 -3.32 1.05 -3.94
C ALA A 68 -4.49 1.30 -4.91
N ALA A 69 -5.47 2.10 -4.48
CA ALA A 69 -6.61 2.48 -5.31
C ALA A 69 -6.20 3.41 -6.46
N ALA A 70 -5.35 4.40 -6.20
CA ALA A 70 -4.84 5.32 -7.21
C ALA A 70 -4.02 4.59 -8.30
N MET A 71 -3.35 3.49 -7.96
CA MET A 71 -2.64 2.62 -8.90
C MET A 71 -3.55 1.63 -9.65
N GLY A 72 -4.86 1.61 -9.37
CA GLY A 72 -5.81 0.69 -9.99
C GLY A 72 -5.64 -0.77 -9.59
N SER A 73 -5.01 -1.06 -8.44
CA SER A 73 -4.79 -2.44 -8.00
C SER A 73 -5.92 -2.91 -7.08
N GLU A 74 -6.88 -3.65 -7.63
CA GLU A 74 -8.02 -4.20 -6.89
C GLU A 74 -7.56 -5.05 -5.68
N SER A 75 -6.64 -5.98 -5.92
CA SER A 75 -6.13 -6.89 -4.89
C SER A 75 -5.40 -6.14 -3.78
N CYS A 76 -4.54 -5.18 -4.11
CA CYS A 76 -3.84 -4.38 -3.10
C CYS A 76 -4.82 -3.51 -2.33
N THR A 77 -5.82 -2.93 -2.99
CA THR A 77 -6.84 -2.08 -2.34
C THR A 77 -7.60 -2.89 -1.29
N LEU A 78 -8.06 -4.09 -1.64
CA LEU A 78 -8.75 -4.98 -0.71
C LEU A 78 -7.84 -5.40 0.46
N THR A 79 -6.59 -5.78 0.18
CA THR A 79 -5.63 -6.17 1.22
C THR A 79 -5.35 -5.01 2.18
N GLN A 80 -5.10 -3.81 1.68
CA GLN A 80 -4.84 -2.64 2.54
C GLN A 80 -6.08 -2.24 3.35
N ALA A 81 -7.28 -2.36 2.79
CA ALA A 81 -8.52 -2.11 3.53
C ALA A 81 -8.68 -3.12 4.69
N LYS A 82 -8.41 -4.41 4.44
CA LYS A 82 -8.41 -5.45 5.48
C LYS A 82 -7.38 -5.20 6.58
N ILE A 83 -6.22 -4.66 6.24
CA ILE A 83 -5.16 -4.29 7.20
C ILE A 83 -5.54 -3.03 8.00
N ALA A 84 -6.26 -2.07 7.40
CA ALA A 84 -6.64 -0.82 8.05
C ALA A 84 -7.66 -1.02 9.18
N ARG A 85 -8.62 -1.93 9.00
CA ARG A 85 -9.68 -2.23 9.99
C ARG A 85 -9.16 -2.59 11.39
N PRO A 86 -8.27 -3.59 11.57
CA PRO A 86 -7.73 -3.93 12.90
C PRO A 86 -6.83 -2.83 13.48
N ARG A 87 -6.40 -1.85 12.67
CA ARG A 87 -5.65 -0.66 13.12
C ARG A 87 -6.57 0.49 13.54
N GLY A 88 -7.88 0.26 13.60
CA GLY A 88 -8.88 1.23 14.07
C GLY A 88 -9.47 2.13 12.98
N ALA A 89 -9.23 1.83 11.70
CA ALA A 89 -9.86 2.59 10.61
C ALA A 89 -11.35 2.26 10.48
N THR A 90 -12.21 3.28 10.40
CA THR A 90 -13.64 3.10 10.14
C THR A 90 -13.93 2.90 8.65
N ALA A 91 -15.19 2.59 8.29
CA ALA A 91 -15.55 2.42 6.88
C ALA A 91 -15.58 3.78 6.19
N GLU A 92 -16.04 4.79 6.91
CA GLU A 92 -16.08 6.20 6.53
C GLU A 92 -14.67 6.73 6.26
N GLU A 93 -13.71 6.48 7.15
CA GLU A 93 -12.32 6.90 6.94
C GLU A 93 -11.69 6.25 5.69
N ILE A 94 -12.02 4.97 5.42
CA ILE A 94 -11.57 4.28 4.20
C ILE A 94 -12.22 4.91 2.97
N ILE A 95 -13.53 5.19 3.00
CA ILE A 95 -14.25 5.85 1.90
C ILE A 95 -13.68 7.25 1.65
N GLU A 96 -13.42 8.03 2.70
CA GLU A 96 -12.79 9.35 2.59
C GLU A 96 -11.40 9.25 1.95
N ALA A 97 -10.57 8.29 2.36
CA ALA A 97 -9.26 8.06 1.73
C ALA A 97 -9.38 7.74 0.22
N LEU A 98 -10.39 6.97 -0.18
CA LEU A 98 -10.67 6.66 -1.60
C LEU A 98 -11.14 7.90 -2.37
N ILE A 99 -12.00 8.73 -1.78
CA ILE A 99 -12.47 9.99 -2.38
C ILE A 99 -11.28 10.94 -2.55
N THR A 100 -10.42 11.07 -1.54
CA THR A 100 -9.19 11.87 -1.60
C THR A 100 -8.25 11.36 -2.69
N ALA A 101 -8.05 10.05 -2.81
CA ALA A 101 -7.25 9.45 -3.88
C ALA A 101 -7.84 9.78 -5.26
N ARG A 102 -9.15 9.59 -5.46
CA ARG A 102 -9.84 9.89 -6.71
C ARG A 102 -9.72 11.37 -7.10
N PHE A 103 -9.92 12.29 -6.16
CA PHE A 103 -9.76 13.72 -6.40
C PHE A 103 -8.32 14.04 -6.82
N THR A 104 -7.33 13.61 -6.02
CA THR A 104 -5.91 13.89 -6.25
C THR A 104 -5.45 13.37 -7.62
N THR A 105 -5.80 12.12 -7.95
CA THR A 105 -5.50 11.55 -9.28
C THR A 105 -6.20 12.30 -10.40
N SER A 106 -7.46 12.72 -10.22
CA SER A 106 -8.17 13.48 -11.26
C SER A 106 -7.58 14.87 -11.50
N SER A 107 -7.06 15.52 -10.46
CA SER A 107 -6.43 16.84 -10.56
C SER A 107 -5.18 16.82 -11.44
N THR A 108 -4.46 15.70 -11.50
CA THR A 108 -3.26 15.59 -12.35
C THR A 108 -3.59 15.67 -13.84
N ILE A 109 -4.84 15.38 -14.25
CA ILE A 109 -5.29 15.52 -15.64
C ILE A 109 -5.16 16.98 -16.07
N PHE A 110 -5.62 17.93 -15.24
CA PHE A 110 -5.52 19.35 -15.54
C PHE A 110 -4.08 19.84 -15.54
N SER A 111 -3.26 19.39 -14.58
CA SER A 111 -1.83 19.72 -14.55
C SER A 111 -1.09 19.19 -15.78
N THR A 112 -1.42 17.99 -16.23
CA THR A 112 -0.83 17.37 -17.43
C THR A 112 -1.28 18.10 -18.71
N ALA A 113 -2.51 18.60 -18.73
CA ALA A 113 -3.09 19.29 -19.88
C ALA A 113 -2.65 20.76 -20.00
N VAL A 114 -1.75 21.28 -19.15
CA VAL A 114 -1.42 22.71 -19.08
C VAL A 114 -1.05 23.33 -20.43
N ASN A 115 -0.18 22.66 -21.20
CA ASN A 115 0.25 23.16 -22.51
C ASN A 115 -0.90 23.18 -23.54
N ALA A 116 -1.78 22.18 -23.49
CA ALA A 116 -2.94 22.12 -24.37
C ALA A 116 -3.95 23.22 -24.02
N LEU A 117 -4.19 23.45 -22.73
CA LEU A 117 -5.06 24.52 -22.24
C LEU A 117 -4.50 25.90 -22.59
N GLU A 118 -3.19 26.10 -22.50
CA GLU A 118 -2.52 27.34 -22.90
C GLU A 118 -2.69 27.63 -24.40
N MET A 119 -2.47 26.63 -25.26
CA MET A 119 -2.71 26.74 -26.70
C MET A 119 -4.16 27.21 -26.99
N LEU A 120 -5.15 26.55 -26.39
CA LEU A 120 -6.57 26.88 -26.57
C LEU A 120 -6.95 28.26 -26.01
N ALA A 121 -6.28 28.72 -24.95
CA ALA A 121 -6.55 30.03 -24.35
C ALA A 121 -6.09 31.20 -25.23
N GLN A 122 -5.08 30.98 -26.08
CA GLN A 122 -4.53 31.99 -27.01
C GLN A 122 -5.33 32.11 -28.31
N GLU A 123 -6.26 31.18 -28.58
CA GLU A 123 -7.17 31.21 -29.74
C GLU A 123 -8.38 32.15 -29.56
N LYS A 124 -8.52 32.75 -28.37
CA LYS A 124 -9.58 33.71 -28.03
C LYS A 124 -9.08 35.15 -28.06
#